data_AF-A0A6V7I9U4-F1
#
_entry.id   AF-A0A6V7I9U4-F1
#
_cell.length_a   1.000
_cell.length_b   1.000
_cell.length_c   1.000
_cell.angle_alpha   90.00
_cell.angle_beta   90.00
_cell.angle_gamma   90.00
#
_symmetry.space_group_name_H-M   'P 1'
#
loop_
_entity.id
_entity.type
_entity.pdbx_description
1 polymer ?
#
loop_
_entity_poly.entity_id
_entity_poly.type
_entity_poly.pdbx_seq_one_letter_code
_entity_poly.pdbx_strand_id
1 'polypeptide(L)' 'MVAKKKNIYNVIVMGKAEGRGESWHGHVTALTVSPDYRRLGLAAKLMKYLEDVSE' A
#
# COMPACT_ATOMS: atom_id res chain seq x y z
N MET A 1 17.83 7.74 27.58
CA MET A 1 18.18 7.16 26.27
C MET A 1 16.94 6.50 25.70
N VAL A 2 16.22 7.16 24.79
CA VAL A 2 15.02 6.57 24.17
C VAL A 2 15.49 5.66 23.05
N ALA A 3 15.31 4.35 23.20
CA ALA A 3 15.57 3.40 22.13
C ALA A 3 14.62 3.72 20.97
N LYS A 4 15.13 4.27 19.86
CA LYS A 4 14.36 4.37 18.62
C LYS A 4 14.09 2.96 18.14
N LYS A 5 12.86 2.48 18.31
CA LYS A 5 12.36 1.25 17.71
C LYS A 5 12.63 1.38 16.19
N LYS A 6 13.53 0.56 15.64
CA LYS A 6 13.76 0.53 14.18
C LYS A 6 12.46 0.06 13.53
N ASN A 7 11.69 0.99 12.97
CA ASN A 7 10.55 0.66 12.14
C ASN A 7 11.09 0.08 10.83
N ILE A 8 11.14 -1.24 10.75
CA ILE A 8 11.60 -2.00 9.57
C ILE A 8 10.59 -1.95 8.42
N TYR A 9 9.36 -1.52 8.66
CA TYR A 9 8.31 -1.36 7.66
C TYR A 9 7.92 0.12 7.58
N ASN A 10 8.30 0.78 6.49
CA ASN A 10 7.99 2.19 6.25
C ASN A 10 6.64 2.37 5.55
N VAL A 11 6.15 1.32 4.89
CA VAL A 11 4.88 1.27 4.16
C VAL A 11 4.25 -0.11 4.33
N ILE A 12 2.93 -0.15 4.45
CA ILE A 12 2.12 -1.38 4.46
C ILE A 12 0.99 -1.20 3.44
N VAL A 13 0.80 -2.21 2.58
CA VAL A 13 -0.33 -2.33 1.64
C VAL A 13 -1.04 -3.65 1.95
N MET A 14 -2.35 -3.62 2.04
CA MET A 14 -3.20 -4.82 2.15
C MET A 14 -4.32 -4.74 1.13
N GLY A 15 -4.64 -5.86 0.50
CA GLY A 15 -5.71 -5.97 -0.47
C GLY A 15 -6.18 -7.40 -0.69
N LYS A 16 -7.24 -7.54 -1.46
CA LYS A 16 -7.86 -8.82 -1.85
C LYS A 16 -8.13 -8.81 -3.36
N ALA A 17 -8.22 -9.96 -3.98
CA ALA A 17 -8.71 -10.11 -5.35
C ALA A 17 -10.13 -10.67 -5.32
N GLU A 18 -11.03 -10.09 -6.09
CA GLU A 18 -12.43 -10.52 -6.18
C GLU A 18 -12.84 -10.64 -7.64
N GLY A 19 -13.80 -11.53 -7.95
CA GLY A 19 -14.23 -11.74 -9.32
C GLY A 19 -14.89 -13.08 -9.56
N ARG A 20 -15.46 -13.25 -10.75
CA ARG A 20 -16.00 -14.54 -11.24
C ARG A 20 -15.66 -14.71 -12.72
N GLY A 21 -15.28 -15.93 -13.10
CA GLY A 21 -14.87 -16.21 -14.48
C GLY A 21 -13.61 -15.42 -14.83
N GLU A 22 -13.70 -14.61 -15.88
CA GLU A 22 -12.59 -13.77 -16.37
C GLU A 22 -12.56 -12.37 -15.74
N SER A 23 -13.57 -11.99 -14.94
CA SER A 23 -13.68 -10.64 -14.35
C SER A 23 -13.05 -10.57 -12.96
N TRP A 24 -11.76 -10.88 -12.85
CA TRP A 24 -10.99 -10.69 -11.60
C TRP A 24 -10.46 -9.27 -11.50
N HIS A 25 -10.62 -8.64 -10.34
CA HIS A 25 -10.14 -7.29 -10.07
C HIS A 25 -9.59 -7.17 -8.65
N GLY A 26 -8.56 -6.34 -8.49
CA GLY A 26 -7.86 -6.11 -7.22
C GLY A 26 -8.52 -5.02 -6.37
N HIS A 27 -8.71 -5.27 -5.08
CA HIS A 27 -9.25 -4.31 -4.10
C HIS A 27 -8.21 -4.00 -3.05
N VAL A 28 -7.76 -2.74 -2.99
CA VAL A 28 -6.91 -2.26 -1.90
C VAL A 28 -7.77 -1.99 -0.66
N THR A 29 -7.49 -2.68 0.43
CA THR A 29 -8.22 -2.54 1.71
C THR A 29 -7.55 -1.54 2.64
N ALA A 30 -6.21 -1.51 2.67
CA ALA A 30 -5.49 -0.56 3.50
C ALA A 30 -4.13 -0.20 2.90
N LEU A 31 -3.78 1.08 2.97
CA LEU A 31 -2.46 1.60 2.67
C LEU A 31 -2.03 2.53 3.81
N THR A 32 -0.90 2.25 4.42
CA THR A 32 -0.35 3.08 5.51
C THR A 32 1.11 3.39 5.24
N VAL A 33 1.48 4.66 5.43
CA VAL A 33 2.86 5.15 5.38
C VAL A 33 3.26 5.66 6.75
N SER A 34 4.45 5.25 7.20
CA SER A 34 5.05 5.72 8.46
C SER A 34 5.07 7.26 8.50
N PRO A 35 4.77 7.90 9.65
CA PRO A 35 4.70 9.36 9.76
C PRO A 35 5.91 10.11 9.17
N ASP A 36 7.11 9.57 9.38
CA ASP A 36 8.38 10.15 8.91
C ASP A 36 8.50 10.21 7.37
N TYR A 37 7.70 9.42 6.65
CA TYR A 37 7.72 9.29 5.19
C TYR A 37 6.44 9.81 4.52
N ARG A 38 5.55 10.49 5.29
CA ARG A 38 4.36 11.12 4.73
C ARG A 38 4.73 12.37 3.94
N ARG A 39 3.82 12.81 3.04
CA ARG A 39 3.97 13.98 2.15
C ARG A 39 5.07 13.90 1.10
N LEU A 40 5.73 12.75 0.95
CA LEU A 40 6.67 12.46 -0.14
C LEU A 40 5.99 11.92 -1.41
N GLY A 41 4.65 11.86 -1.44
CA GLY A 41 3.89 11.27 -2.55
C GLY A 41 3.95 9.74 -2.64
N LEU A 42 4.61 9.07 -1.68
CA LEU A 42 4.78 7.61 -1.69
C LEU A 42 3.46 6.83 -1.80
N ALA A 43 2.44 7.25 -1.03
CA ALA A 43 1.12 6.60 -1.09
C ALA A 43 0.46 6.74 -2.47
N ALA A 44 0.53 7.92 -3.07
CA ALA A 44 -0.05 8.17 -4.40
C ALA A 44 0.68 7.37 -5.49
N LYS A 45 2.01 7.30 -5.43
CA LYS A 45 2.81 6.50 -6.37
C LYS A 45 2.49 5.01 -6.26
N LEU A 46 2.31 4.50 -5.04
CA LEU A 46 1.94 3.10 -4.82
C LEU A 46 0.52 2.79 -5.26
N MET A 47 -0.44 3.67 -5.01
CA MET A 47 -1.81 3.48 -5.50
C MET A 47 -1.86 3.44 -7.02
N LYS A 48 -1.16 4.37 -7.69
CA LYS A 48 -1.07 4.36 -9.15
C LYS A 48 -0.44 3.07 -9.68
N TYR A 49 0.64 2.62 -9.06
CA TYR A 49 1.24 1.34 -9.42
C TYR A 49 0.28 0.16 -9.23
N LEU A 50 -0.48 0.13 -8.13
CA LEU A 50 -1.45 -0.93 -7.86
C LEU A 50 -2.61 -0.92 -8.86
N GLU A 51 -3.03 0.25 -9.33
CA GLU A 51 -3.99 0.41 -10.41
C GLU A 51 -3.40 -0.07 -11.74
N ASP A 52 -2.15 0.30 -12.08
CA ASP A 52 -1.51 -0.13 -13.32
C ASP A 52 -1.33 -1.66 -13.40
N VAL A 53 -1.20 -2.36 -12.26
CA VAL A 53 -1.08 -3.83 -12.21
C VAL A 53 -2.39 -4.57 -11.96
N SER A 54 -3.46 -3.86 -11.58
CA SER A 54 -4.78 -4.46 -11.34
C SER A 54 -5.72 -4.04 -12.47
N GLU A 55 -6.11 -5.00 -13.31
CA GLU A 55 -7.16 -4.83 -14.33
C GLU A 55 -8.55 -4.66 -13.70
#